data_AF-A0A6G4X8H6-F1
#
_entry.id   AF-A0A6G4X8H6-F1
#
_cell.length_a   1.000
_cell.length_b   1.000
_cell.length_c   1.000
_cell.angle_alpha   90.00
_cell.angle_beta   90.00
_cell.angle_gamma   90.00
#
_symmetry.space_group_name_H-M   'P 1'
#
loop_
_entity.id
_entity.type
_entity.pdbx_description
1 polymer ?
#
loop_
_entity_poly.entity_id
_entity_poly.type
_entity_poly.pdbx_seq_one_letter_code
_entity_poly.pdbx_strand_id
1 'polypeptide(L)'
;MPEPRHSGDLADGAVRDRLAAAVRAVDAPDVVFAYSRAGRRALCSGGTAPPRPRPREQLRYETGSASKTYGALLLARLHTAGLVGLGDPALPLLAPECEAPGAAPVTLFHLATHTSGLPRLPADLYPRAVGALLTNPYAGYPAARLVDRFRREALRRPARPRPGTRWRYSNFGAAILGHALAAAHPGR
;
A
#
# COMPACT_ATOMS: atom_id res chain seq x y z
N MET A 1 26.38 21.12 16.90
CA MET A 1 25.25 20.17 16.75
C MET A 1 23.96 20.94 16.94
N PRO A 2 23.04 21.04 15.96
CA PRO A 2 21.78 21.72 16.22
C PRO A 2 20.84 20.81 17.03
N GLU A 3 20.22 21.39 18.05
CA GLU A 3 19.32 20.68 18.98
C GLU A 3 17.94 20.38 18.37
N PRO A 4 17.28 19.27 18.81
CA PRO A 4 15.94 18.93 18.36
C PRO A 4 14.90 19.95 18.86
N ARG A 5 14.05 20.45 17.95
CA ARG A 5 12.95 21.36 18.29
C ARG A 5 11.71 20.60 18.75
N HIS A 6 11.08 21.09 19.83
CA HIS A 6 9.92 20.49 20.47
C HIS A 6 8.63 21.26 20.14
N SER A 7 7.57 20.56 19.73
CA SER A 7 6.21 21.11 19.73
C SER A 7 5.22 20.05 20.23
N GLY A 8 4.42 20.40 21.25
CA GLY A 8 3.22 19.67 21.67
C GLY A 8 3.31 18.70 22.87
N ASP A 9 2.92 19.23 24.04
CA ASP A 9 2.21 18.65 25.20
C ASP A 9 2.55 17.24 25.77
N LEU A 10 3.41 17.25 26.82
CA LEU A 10 3.60 16.28 27.91
C LEU A 10 3.60 14.77 27.59
N ALA A 11 3.95 14.31 26.38
CA ALA A 11 4.37 12.92 26.25
C ALA A 11 5.45 12.70 27.31
N ASP A 12 5.22 11.72 28.20
CA ASP A 12 6.10 11.33 29.31
C ASP A 12 7.55 11.54 28.90
N GLY A 13 8.34 12.27 29.70
CA GLY A 13 9.72 12.63 29.35
C GLY A 13 10.50 11.43 28.84
N ALA A 14 10.25 10.26 29.43
CA ALA A 14 10.80 8.98 29.01
C ALA A 14 10.47 8.60 27.55
N VAL A 15 9.26 8.87 27.05
CA VAL A 15 8.87 8.64 25.65
C VAL A 15 9.64 9.57 24.72
N ARG A 16 9.80 10.85 25.08
CA ARG A 16 10.56 11.79 24.26
C ARG A 16 12.03 11.40 24.19
N ASP A 17 12.62 11.01 25.31
CA ASP A 17 14.02 10.59 25.37
C ASP A 17 14.26 9.34 24.52
N ARG A 18 13.32 8.38 24.54
CA ARG A 18 13.35 7.20 23.67
C ARG A 18 13.23 7.55 22.20
N LEU A 19 12.31 8.46 21.83
CA LEU A 19 12.19 8.93 20.44
C LEU A 19 13.45 9.64 19.98
N ALA A 20 14.04 10.49 20.82
CA ALA A 20 15.28 11.19 20.51
C ALA A 20 16.47 10.23 20.37
N ALA A 21 16.56 9.21 21.22
CA ALA A 21 17.55 8.14 21.09
C ALA A 21 17.37 7.35 19.79
N ALA A 22 16.12 7.01 19.43
CA ALA A 22 15.81 6.33 18.18
C ALA A 22 16.19 7.17 16.95
N VAL A 23 15.89 8.47 16.95
CA VAL A 23 16.33 9.41 15.90
C VAL A 23 17.84 9.40 15.75
N ARG A 24 18.59 9.50 16.86
CA ARG A 24 20.07 9.51 16.83
C ARG A 24 20.68 8.19 16.35
N ALA A 25 19.98 7.08 16.51
CA ALA A 25 20.44 5.76 16.07
C ALA A 25 20.24 5.51 14.57
N VAL A 26 19.48 6.36 13.87
CA VAL A 26 19.20 6.19 12.44
C VAL A 26 20.21 6.99 11.61
N ASP A 27 21.02 6.28 10.83
CA ASP A 27 21.86 6.88 9.80
C ASP A 27 21.06 7.06 8.49
N ALA A 28 20.37 8.21 8.40
CA ALA A 28 19.62 8.59 7.21
C ALA A 28 19.63 10.11 7.01
N PRO A 29 19.47 10.61 5.77
CA PRO A 29 19.35 12.04 5.49
C PRO A 29 18.23 12.71 6.29
N ASP A 30 17.08 12.04 6.38
CA ASP A 30 15.90 12.50 7.09
C ASP A 30 15.24 11.32 7.84
N VAL A 31 14.90 11.49 9.12
CA VAL A 31 14.11 10.54 9.92
C VAL A 31 13.07 11.28 10.76
N VAL A 32 11.88 10.69 10.87
CA VAL A 32 10.79 11.17 11.72
C VAL A 32 10.17 9.98 12.44
N PHE A 33 10.17 10.00 13.77
CA PHE A 33 9.42 9.04 14.59
C PHE A 33 8.21 9.72 15.20
N ALA A 34 7.06 9.03 15.12
CA ALA A 34 5.81 9.43 15.74
C ALA A 34 5.37 8.36 16.74
N TYR A 35 4.94 8.79 17.92
CA TYR A 35 4.30 7.93 18.92
C TYR A 35 2.93 8.49 19.25
N SER A 36 1.90 7.64 19.25
CA SER A 36 0.55 8.02 19.62
C SER A 36 -0.01 7.08 20.68
N ARG A 37 -0.55 7.61 21.77
CA ARG A 37 -1.25 6.86 22.83
C ARG A 37 -2.40 7.68 23.38
N ALA A 38 -3.59 7.07 23.45
CA ALA A 38 -4.80 7.69 23.99
C ALA A 38 -5.08 9.10 23.40
N GLY A 39 -4.99 9.23 22.07
CA GLY A 39 -5.20 10.49 21.37
C GLY A 39 -4.05 11.50 21.45
N ARG A 40 -3.03 11.24 22.27
CA ARG A 40 -1.86 12.10 22.42
C ARG A 40 -0.75 11.65 21.50
N ARG A 41 -0.07 12.61 20.84
CA ARG A 41 1.00 12.34 19.87
C ARG A 41 2.29 13.06 20.26
N ALA A 42 3.41 12.34 20.18
CA ALA A 42 4.76 12.87 20.25
C ALA A 42 5.46 12.67 18.91
N LEU A 43 6.26 13.64 18.50
CA LEU A 43 7.07 13.60 17.29
C LEU A 43 8.52 13.93 17.63
N CYS A 44 9.45 13.23 17.01
CA CYS A 44 10.87 13.57 17.03
C CYS A 44 11.45 13.35 15.65
N SER A 45 12.27 14.28 15.18
CA SER A 45 12.86 14.23 13.84
C SER A 45 14.35 14.57 13.89
N GLY A 46 15.08 14.09 12.88
CA GLY A 46 16.52 14.31 12.75
C GLY A 46 17.05 13.75 11.43
N GLY A 47 18.35 13.50 11.36
CA GLY A 47 19.03 12.99 10.18
C GLY A 47 20.26 13.81 9.81
N THR A 48 21.02 13.30 8.84
CA THR A 48 22.33 13.83 8.44
C THR A 48 22.25 14.97 7.41
N ALA A 49 21.10 15.16 6.76
CA ALA A 49 20.93 16.22 5.78
C ALA A 49 20.98 17.62 6.43
N PRO A 50 21.44 18.66 5.71
CA PRO A 50 21.37 20.04 6.18
C PRO A 50 19.94 20.48 6.53
N PRO A 51 19.78 21.47 7.42
CA PRO A 51 18.48 22.07 7.71
C PRO A 51 17.78 22.55 6.44
N ARG A 52 16.46 22.33 6.37
CA ARG A 52 15.61 22.75 5.24
C ARG A 52 14.62 23.83 5.70
N PRO A 53 14.04 24.62 4.78
CA PRO A 53 13.02 25.63 5.13
C PRO A 53 11.77 25.04 5.78
N ARG A 54 11.42 23.78 5.47
CA ARG A 54 10.30 23.06 6.09
C ARG A 54 10.82 22.05 7.12
N PRO A 55 10.17 21.95 8.30
CA PRO A 55 10.47 20.90 9.27
C PRO A 55 10.34 19.51 8.65
N ARG A 56 11.16 18.56 9.12
CA ARG A 56 11.26 17.20 8.55
C ARG A 56 9.91 16.48 8.62
N GLU A 57 9.18 16.64 9.72
CA GLU A 57 7.85 16.09 9.94
C GLU A 57 6.76 16.67 9.02
N GLN A 58 7.06 17.75 8.28
CA GLN A 58 6.17 18.35 7.27
C GLN A 58 6.60 18.04 5.83
N LEU A 59 7.68 17.28 5.65
CA LEU A 59 8.10 16.82 4.33
C LEU A 59 7.21 15.67 3.84
N ARG A 60 7.25 15.43 2.53
CA ARG A 60 6.54 14.31 1.90
C ARG A 60 7.52 13.17 1.70
N TYR A 61 7.11 11.97 2.09
CA TYR A 61 7.88 10.74 1.96
C TYR A 61 7.07 9.71 1.18
N GLU A 62 7.76 8.89 0.40
CA GLU A 62 7.14 7.71 -0.18
C GLU A 62 6.89 6.67 0.92
N THR A 63 5.62 6.35 1.16
CA THR A 63 5.20 5.38 2.18
C THR A 63 5.40 3.92 1.74
N GLY A 64 5.70 3.71 0.45
CA GLY A 64 5.92 2.38 -0.12
C GLY A 64 4.78 1.41 0.19
N SER A 65 5.13 0.25 0.75
CA SER A 65 4.14 -0.81 1.02
C SER A 65 3.21 -0.52 2.18
N ALA A 66 3.51 0.49 3.02
CA ALA A 66 2.56 0.95 4.03
C ALA A 66 1.26 1.46 3.38
N SER A 67 1.28 1.87 2.10
CA SER A 67 0.08 2.28 1.37
C SER A 67 -1.01 1.20 1.30
N LYS A 68 -0.66 -0.09 1.40
CA LYS A 68 -1.62 -1.20 1.34
C LYS A 68 -2.59 -1.23 2.51
N THR A 69 -2.19 -0.73 3.67
CA THR A 69 -3.06 -0.67 4.85
C THR A 69 -4.22 0.29 4.62
N TYR A 70 -4.00 1.40 3.90
CA TYR A 70 -5.08 2.30 3.48
C TYR A 70 -6.05 1.62 2.50
N GLY A 71 -5.55 0.82 1.56
CA GLY A 71 -6.41 0.04 0.65
C GLY A 71 -7.26 -1.00 1.38
N ALA A 72 -6.69 -1.72 2.35
CA ALA A 72 -7.43 -2.66 3.19
C ALA A 72 -8.45 -1.95 4.10
N LEU A 73 -8.09 -0.79 4.66
CA LEU A 73 -8.99 0.03 5.46
C LEU A 73 -10.16 0.57 4.62
N LEU A 74 -9.90 0.99 3.38
CA LEU A 74 -10.94 1.42 2.45
C LEU A 74 -11.90 0.26 2.15
N LEU A 75 -11.38 -0.94 1.82
CA LEU A 75 -12.20 -2.14 1.63
C LEU A 75 -13.08 -2.41 2.86
N ALA A 76 -12.51 -2.37 4.07
CA ALA A 76 -13.26 -2.60 5.30
C ALA A 76 -14.38 -1.57 5.49
N ARG A 77 -14.10 -0.27 5.23
CA ARG A 77 -15.12 0.79 5.32
C ARG A 77 -16.25 0.60 4.31
N LEU A 78 -15.92 0.31 3.05
CA LEU A 78 -16.92 0.09 2.00
C LEU A 78 -17.75 -1.17 2.28
N HIS A 79 -17.13 -2.21 2.83
CA HIS A 79 -17.83 -3.41 3.25
C HIS A 79 -18.83 -3.15 4.39
N THR A 80 -18.40 -2.44 5.45
CA THR A 80 -19.29 -2.05 6.55
C THR A 80 -20.43 -1.15 6.07
N ALA A 81 -20.20 -0.33 5.06
CA ALA A 81 -21.23 0.50 4.43
C ALA A 81 -22.19 -0.28 3.50
N GLY A 82 -22.00 -1.60 3.33
CA GLY A 82 -22.83 -2.43 2.45
C GLY A 82 -22.59 -2.17 0.96
N LEU A 83 -21.49 -1.50 0.62
CA LEU A 83 -21.23 -1.04 -0.74
C LEU A 83 -20.42 -2.03 -1.58
N VAL A 84 -19.64 -2.90 -0.92
CA VAL A 84 -18.93 -4.03 -1.54
C VAL A 84 -18.94 -5.24 -0.60
N GLY A 85 -18.95 -6.44 -1.16
CA GLY A 85 -18.73 -7.70 -0.45
C GLY A 85 -17.25 -8.08 -0.41
N LEU A 86 -16.77 -8.61 0.71
CA LEU A 86 -15.43 -9.22 0.78
C LEU A 86 -15.26 -10.39 -0.21
N GLY A 87 -16.37 -11.09 -0.49
CA GLY A 87 -16.46 -12.18 -1.45
C GLY A 87 -16.62 -11.74 -2.91
N ASP A 88 -16.75 -10.45 -3.19
CA ASP A 88 -17.00 -9.96 -4.55
C ASP A 88 -15.86 -10.34 -5.48
N PRO A 89 -16.15 -10.99 -6.63
CA PRO A 89 -15.14 -11.28 -7.63
C PRO A 89 -14.54 -9.99 -8.19
N ALA A 90 -13.21 -9.89 -8.18
CA ALA A 90 -12.53 -8.68 -8.64
C ALA A 90 -12.55 -8.48 -10.17
N LEU A 91 -12.74 -9.55 -10.95
CA LEU A 91 -12.72 -9.47 -12.42
C LEU A 91 -13.94 -8.73 -12.98
N PRO A 92 -15.20 -9.08 -12.64
CA PRO A 92 -16.37 -8.33 -13.07
C PRO A 92 -16.37 -6.85 -12.65
N LEU A 93 -15.76 -6.51 -11.50
CA LEU A 93 -15.63 -5.11 -11.07
C LEU A 93 -14.72 -4.29 -12.00
N LEU A 94 -13.73 -4.92 -12.62
CA LEU A 94 -12.72 -4.25 -13.47
C LEU A 94 -12.99 -4.38 -14.96
N ALA A 95 -13.66 -5.45 -15.36
CA ALA A 95 -14.05 -5.77 -16.73
C ALA A 95 -15.48 -6.31 -16.67
N PRO A 96 -16.50 -5.42 -16.64
CA PRO A 96 -17.91 -5.80 -16.51
C PRO A 96 -18.42 -6.74 -17.59
N GLU A 97 -17.75 -6.76 -18.75
CA GLU A 97 -18.02 -7.70 -19.84
C GLU A 97 -17.51 -9.13 -19.57
N CYS A 98 -16.75 -9.35 -18.50
CA CYS A 98 -16.19 -10.64 -18.11
C CYS A 98 -16.93 -11.24 -16.91
N GLU A 99 -17.35 -12.49 -17.02
CA GLU A 99 -17.85 -13.26 -15.89
C GLU A 99 -16.74 -13.68 -14.91
N ALA A 100 -17.13 -13.97 -13.67
CA ALA A 100 -16.22 -14.53 -12.68
C ALA A 100 -15.75 -15.93 -13.11
N PRO A 101 -14.44 -16.24 -13.05
CA PRO A 101 -13.93 -17.50 -13.60
C PRO A 101 -14.26 -18.72 -12.73
N GLY A 102 -15.40 -19.35 -13.00
CA GLY A 102 -15.93 -20.58 -12.38
C GLY A 102 -15.82 -20.63 -10.85
N ALA A 103 -15.61 -21.82 -10.28
CA ALA A 103 -15.83 -22.07 -8.84
C ALA A 103 -14.89 -21.38 -7.83
N ALA A 104 -13.81 -20.71 -8.25
CA ALA A 104 -12.83 -20.09 -7.33
C ALA A 104 -12.26 -18.77 -7.87
N PRO A 105 -13.10 -17.72 -8.02
CA PRO A 105 -12.64 -16.43 -8.49
C PRO A 105 -11.71 -15.74 -7.47
N VAL A 106 -10.89 -14.81 -7.95
CA VAL A 106 -10.17 -13.89 -7.05
C VAL A 106 -11.18 -12.91 -6.49
N THR A 107 -11.23 -12.78 -5.18
CA THR A 107 -12.15 -11.87 -4.48
C THR A 107 -11.40 -10.68 -3.90
N LEU A 108 -12.12 -9.63 -3.50
CA LEU A 108 -11.53 -8.49 -2.80
C LEU A 108 -10.77 -8.91 -1.53
N PHE A 109 -11.31 -9.87 -0.76
CA PHE A 109 -10.64 -10.45 0.40
C PHE A 109 -9.30 -11.11 0.03
N HIS A 110 -9.28 -11.90 -1.04
CA HIS A 110 -8.05 -12.57 -1.50
C HIS A 110 -6.96 -11.57 -1.89
N LEU A 111 -7.33 -10.44 -2.49
CA LEU A 111 -6.40 -9.38 -2.86
C LEU A 111 -5.83 -8.67 -1.61
N ALA A 112 -6.70 -8.30 -0.67
CA ALA A 112 -6.32 -7.61 0.56
C ALA A 112 -5.42 -8.46 1.48
N THR A 113 -5.60 -9.78 1.47
CA THR A 113 -4.89 -10.73 2.34
C THR A 113 -3.69 -11.41 1.69
N HIS A 114 -3.34 -11.03 0.45
CA HIS A 114 -2.26 -11.69 -0.30
C HIS A 114 -2.49 -13.19 -0.51
N THR A 115 -3.73 -13.63 -0.67
CA THR A 115 -4.10 -15.04 -0.89
C THR A 115 -4.71 -15.30 -2.28
N SER A 116 -4.62 -14.34 -3.20
CA SER A 116 -5.18 -14.43 -4.56
C SER A 116 -4.47 -15.39 -5.51
N GLY A 117 -3.29 -15.89 -5.13
CA GLY A 117 -2.41 -16.68 -6.00
C GLY A 117 -1.68 -15.85 -7.06
N LEU A 118 -1.87 -14.53 -7.10
CA LEU A 118 -1.20 -13.64 -8.05
C LEU A 118 0.31 -13.55 -7.79
N PRO A 119 1.12 -13.30 -8.84
CA PRO A 119 2.53 -12.99 -8.68
C PRO A 119 2.80 -11.71 -7.90
N ARG A 120 4.05 -11.57 -7.44
CA ARG A 120 4.49 -10.35 -6.73
C ARG A 120 4.20 -9.11 -7.57
N LEU A 121 4.52 -9.19 -8.86
CA LEU A 121 4.39 -8.13 -9.86
C LEU A 121 3.81 -8.71 -11.16
N PRO A 122 3.21 -7.87 -12.03
CA PRO A 122 2.91 -8.25 -13.40
C PRO A 122 4.18 -8.74 -14.12
N ALA A 123 4.10 -9.86 -14.84
CA ALA A 123 5.27 -10.45 -15.51
C ALA A 123 5.91 -9.50 -16.55
N ASP A 124 5.11 -8.61 -17.15
CA ASP A 124 5.55 -7.64 -18.15
C ASP A 124 6.00 -6.29 -17.55
N LEU A 125 6.06 -6.18 -16.21
CA LEU A 125 6.55 -4.98 -15.53
C LEU A 125 8.08 -4.87 -15.62
N TYR A 126 8.81 -5.95 -15.32
CA TYR A 126 10.27 -5.92 -15.22
C TYR A 126 10.98 -5.45 -16.50
N PRO A 127 10.65 -5.96 -17.70
CA PRO A 127 11.28 -5.49 -18.94
C PRO A 127 11.07 -4.01 -19.22
N ARG A 128 9.97 -3.42 -18.71
CA ARG A 128 9.67 -2.00 -18.87
C ARG A 128 10.28 -1.13 -17.79
N ALA A 129 10.55 -1.71 -16.62
CA ALA A 129 11.08 -0.98 -15.49
C ALA A 129 12.61 -0.81 -15.56
N VAL A 130 13.32 -1.43 -16.52
CA VAL A 130 14.80 -1.47 -16.59
C VAL A 130 15.46 -0.09 -16.40
N GLY A 131 14.90 0.98 -16.97
CA GLY A 131 15.41 2.35 -16.80
C GLY A 131 14.95 3.11 -15.53
N ALA A 132 14.02 2.55 -14.76
CA ALA A 132 13.40 3.16 -13.58
C ALA A 132 13.42 2.25 -12.34
N LEU A 133 14.17 1.14 -12.35
CA LEU A 133 14.25 0.18 -11.24
C LEU A 133 14.75 0.84 -9.95
N LEU A 134 15.61 1.86 -10.07
CA LEU A 134 16.19 2.59 -8.95
C LEU A 134 15.35 3.79 -8.49
N THR A 135 14.26 4.10 -9.21
CA THR A 135 13.35 5.20 -8.89
C THR A 135 11.93 4.67 -8.74
N ASN A 136 11.12 4.75 -9.79
CA ASN A 136 9.75 4.27 -9.79
C ASN A 136 9.51 3.26 -10.92
N PRO A 137 9.62 1.94 -10.63
CA PRO A 137 9.42 0.90 -11.64
C PRO A 137 7.97 0.82 -12.16
N TYR A 138 7.01 1.51 -11.52
CA TYR A 138 5.60 1.54 -11.92
C TYR A 138 5.25 2.75 -12.78
N ALA A 139 6.13 3.75 -12.91
CA ALA A 139 5.80 5.03 -13.57
C ALA A 139 5.27 4.86 -15.01
N GLY A 140 5.79 3.88 -15.74
CA GLY A 140 5.38 3.55 -17.11
C GLY A 140 4.33 2.45 -17.23
N TYR A 141 3.64 2.08 -16.15
CA TYR A 141 2.71 0.94 -16.14
C TYR A 141 1.25 1.40 -15.96
N PRO A 142 0.52 1.67 -17.07
CA PRO A 142 -0.81 2.26 -17.02
C PRO A 142 -1.87 1.30 -16.46
N ALA A 143 -2.90 1.87 -15.82
CA ALA A 143 -4.01 1.14 -15.22
C ALA A 143 -4.69 0.15 -16.19
N ALA A 144 -4.94 0.56 -17.43
CA ALA A 144 -5.55 -0.30 -18.45
C ALA A 144 -4.74 -1.58 -18.69
N ARG A 145 -3.41 -1.48 -18.72
CA ARG A 145 -2.52 -2.64 -18.90
C ARG A 145 -2.50 -3.53 -17.67
N LEU A 146 -2.53 -2.94 -16.48
CA LEU A 146 -2.63 -3.68 -15.23
C LEU A 146 -3.92 -4.53 -15.19
N VAL A 147 -5.06 -3.91 -15.52
CA VAL A 147 -6.36 -4.58 -15.59
C VAL A 147 -6.35 -5.68 -16.65
N ASP A 148 -5.84 -5.39 -17.85
CA ASP A 148 -5.72 -6.36 -18.93
C ASP A 148 -4.79 -7.54 -18.57
N ARG A 149 -3.68 -7.28 -17.85
CA ARG A 149 -2.84 -8.37 -17.31
C ARG A 149 -3.60 -9.18 -16.27
N PHE A 150 -4.36 -8.54 -15.39
CA PHE A 150 -5.15 -9.25 -14.38
C PHE A 150 -6.24 -10.10 -15.02
N ARG A 151 -6.95 -9.59 -16.03
CA ARG A 151 -7.92 -10.35 -16.82
C ARG A 151 -7.30 -11.63 -17.35
N ARG A 152 -6.12 -11.54 -18.01
CA ARG A 152 -5.40 -12.73 -18.49
C ARG A 152 -5.05 -13.71 -17.38
N GLU A 153 -4.56 -13.24 -16.23
CA GLU A 153 -4.17 -14.10 -15.10
C GLU A 153 -5.37 -14.73 -14.40
N ALA A 154 -6.47 -13.99 -14.28
CA ALA A 154 -7.71 -14.45 -13.68
C ALA A 154 -8.34 -15.58 -14.52
N LEU A 155 -8.28 -15.46 -15.84
CA LEU A 155 -8.83 -16.42 -16.81
C LEU A 155 -7.89 -17.60 -17.14
N ARG A 156 -6.58 -17.49 -16.89
CA ARG A 156 -5.62 -18.58 -17.08
C ARG A 156 -5.82 -19.69 -16.03
N ARG A 157 -6.35 -20.84 -16.46
CA ARG A 157 -6.35 -22.12 -15.71
C ARG A 157 -5.36 -23.10 -16.36
N PRO A 158 -4.63 -23.96 -15.61
CA PRO A 158 -4.47 -24.08 -14.15
C PRO A 158 -3.18 -23.39 -13.63
N ALA A 159 -2.62 -22.42 -14.36
CA ALA A 159 -1.26 -21.91 -14.15
C ALA A 159 -1.02 -21.09 -12.86
N ARG A 160 -1.99 -21.01 -11.94
CA ARG A 160 -1.83 -20.29 -10.66
C ARG A 160 -2.41 -21.06 -9.47
N PRO A 161 -1.84 -20.89 -8.26
CA PRO A 161 -2.43 -21.42 -7.03
C PRO A 161 -3.89 -20.96 -6.88
N ARG A 162 -4.75 -21.87 -6.42
CA ARG A 162 -6.16 -21.56 -6.16
C ARG A 162 -6.26 -20.43 -5.11
N PRO A 163 -7.08 -19.39 -5.35
CA PRO A 163 -7.30 -18.33 -4.35
C PRO A 163 -7.71 -18.89 -2.99
N GLY A 164 -7.20 -18.30 -1.91
CA GLY A 164 -7.45 -18.71 -0.53
C GLY A 164 -6.60 -19.86 -0.02
N THR A 165 -5.83 -20.56 -0.88
CA THR A 165 -5.08 -21.77 -0.46
C THR A 165 -3.67 -21.49 0.04
N ARG A 166 -3.06 -20.36 -0.36
CA ARG A 166 -1.69 -20.00 0.02
C ARG A 166 -1.54 -18.50 0.15
N TRP A 167 -0.80 -18.08 1.17
CA TRP A 167 -0.34 -16.70 1.30
C TRP A 167 0.88 -16.46 0.39
N ARG A 168 0.86 -15.35 -0.34
CA ARG A 168 1.98 -14.87 -1.15
C ARG A 168 1.89 -13.36 -1.33
N TYR A 169 2.85 -12.64 -0.76
CA TYR A 169 2.95 -11.19 -0.92
C TYR A 169 2.89 -10.75 -2.39
N SER A 170 1.93 -9.87 -2.68
CA SER A 170 1.62 -9.44 -4.05
C SER A 170 1.33 -7.95 -4.13
N ASN A 171 2.27 -7.19 -4.70
CA ASN A 171 2.05 -5.79 -5.08
C ASN A 171 1.02 -5.72 -6.22
N PHE A 172 1.03 -6.70 -7.12
CA PHE A 172 0.04 -6.79 -8.18
C PHE A 172 -1.39 -6.92 -7.61
N GLY A 173 -1.60 -7.82 -6.66
CA GLY A 173 -2.90 -7.99 -6.00
C GLY A 173 -3.35 -6.72 -5.27
N ALA A 174 -2.43 -6.03 -4.58
CA ALA A 174 -2.76 -4.76 -3.94
C ALA A 174 -3.13 -3.65 -4.94
N ALA A 175 -2.46 -3.58 -6.09
CA ALA A 175 -2.82 -2.63 -7.14
C ALA A 175 -4.21 -2.94 -7.73
N ILE A 176 -4.50 -4.21 -8.00
CA ILE A 176 -5.81 -4.67 -8.46
C ILE A 176 -6.92 -4.35 -7.45
N LEU A 177 -6.66 -4.49 -6.15
CA LEU A 177 -7.61 -4.09 -5.11
C LEU A 177 -7.96 -2.60 -5.24
N GLY A 178 -6.96 -1.72 -5.33
CA GLY A 178 -7.19 -0.28 -5.47
C GLY A 178 -8.06 0.07 -6.68
N HIS A 179 -7.76 -0.53 -7.85
CA HIS A 179 -8.57 -0.32 -9.05
C HIS A 179 -9.97 -0.91 -8.94
N ALA A 180 -10.14 -2.08 -8.32
CA ALA A 180 -11.46 -2.71 -8.16
C ALA A 180 -12.35 -1.88 -7.24
N LEU A 181 -11.81 -1.32 -6.16
CA LEU A 181 -12.54 -0.42 -5.26
C LEU A 181 -12.92 0.90 -5.96
N ALA A 182 -12.03 1.45 -6.79
CA ALA A 182 -12.33 2.65 -7.57
C ALA A 182 -13.44 2.40 -8.61
N ALA A 183 -13.44 1.22 -9.24
CA ALA A 183 -14.46 0.85 -10.21
C ALA A 183 -15.82 0.53 -9.56
N ALA A 184 -15.83 0.00 -8.33
CA ALA A 184 -17.05 -0.22 -7.56
C ALA A 184 -17.74 1.09 -7.17
N HIS A 185 -16.98 2.19 -7.03
CA HIS A 185 -17.49 3.53 -6.72
C HIS A 185 -16.94 4.58 -7.69
N PRO A 186 -17.49 4.65 -8.92
CA PRO A 186 -17.30 5.83 -9.74
C PRO A 186 -17.89 7.00 -8.96
N GLY A 187 -17.02 7.93 -8.55
CA GLY A 187 -17.39 9.07 -7.71
C GLY A 187 -18.68 9.73 -8.22
N ARG A 188 -19.63 9.92 -7.30
CA ARG A 188 -20.69 10.89 -7.48
C ARG A 188 -20.12 12.30 -7.38
#